data_AF-A0A2E8A3G7-F1
#
_entry.id   AF-A0A2E8A3G7-F1
#
_cell.length_a   1.000
_cell.length_b   1.000
_cell.length_c   1.000
_cell.angle_alpha   90.00
_cell.angle_beta   90.00
_cell.angle_gamma   90.00
#
_symmetry.space_group_name_H-M   'P 1'
#
loop_
_entity.id
_entity.type
_entity.pdbx_description
1 polymer ?
#
loop_
_entity_poly.entity_id
_entity_poly.type
_entity_poly.pdbx_seq_one_letter_code
_entity_poly.pdbx_strand_id
1 'polypeptide(L)'
;MSRRESSALVWGRCEELLREYVESSFSTSPLPNPPLELPDFPAIQPTSSDSLVQQAVGLYAIDRAGFNQRLSAIVESTLPDYVNRNIDPDSTREKWMAKNTQDISERVISQMAWDWLSSALDEDSPDTDRWYLAVSLLIGFSLSGSDVARRDGFHLLTSIAMAKPPGSWSSELTGPHQMAWNPAVQAHHDNSPHPSGVMAAAAILDSMAMGASSQTEILPHWLEGLTVKGQLCSLLNVPNRLMASLERDSGKHTGVLVRGAVQLMAGWPGESRDILLAASQHDDQGARRELSSSLQRISSEDRSFALHLMDILLEDDDSDVRTLATTYLSSLVRTDFPLFAEKASAVLEKGDSRMTQRIVDSAMREYISMDSEDGSGLLPMAWMSSNESSRSRLTGLMIQQAEVSKRGFMKTARIIKDRDGEAYADLKERVLRRDVSLSDEMDD
;
A
#
# COMPACT_ATOMS: atom_id res chain seq x y z
N MET A 1 7.75 24.94 -38.50
CA MET A 1 6.54 25.72 -38.16
C MET A 1 5.46 24.83 -37.47
N SER A 2 5.83 23.83 -36.67
CA SER A 2 4.89 22.90 -35.99
C SER A 2 4.96 22.92 -34.45
N ARG A 3 5.64 23.91 -33.85
CA ARG A 3 5.95 23.96 -32.40
C ARG A 3 4.75 24.25 -31.48
N ARG A 4 3.53 24.41 -32.02
CA ARG A 4 2.37 24.98 -31.31
C ARG A 4 1.14 24.07 -31.25
N GLU A 5 1.16 22.89 -31.87
CA GLU A 5 -0.03 22.04 -31.93
C GLU A 5 -0.26 21.31 -30.59
N SER A 6 0.73 20.60 -30.06
CA SER A 6 0.63 19.89 -28.77
C SER A 6 0.35 20.81 -27.58
N SER A 7 1.01 21.97 -27.50
CA SER A 7 0.73 22.95 -26.44
C SER A 7 -0.70 23.51 -26.52
N ALA A 8 -1.23 23.71 -27.73
CA ALA A 8 -2.61 24.12 -27.91
C ALA A 8 -3.60 22.98 -27.57
N LEU A 9 -3.26 21.72 -27.87
CA LEU A 9 -4.05 20.55 -27.48
C LEU A 9 -4.13 20.41 -25.96
N VAL A 10 -2.98 20.51 -25.26
CA VAL A 10 -2.93 20.49 -23.79
C VAL A 10 -3.72 21.66 -23.22
N TRP A 11 -3.59 22.85 -23.82
CA TRP A 11 -4.35 24.01 -23.37
C TRP A 11 -5.87 23.80 -23.44
N GLY A 12 -6.36 23.31 -24.59
CA GLY A 12 -7.78 23.03 -24.79
C GLY A 12 -8.27 21.94 -23.84
N ARG A 13 -7.48 20.88 -23.66
CA ARG A 13 -7.86 19.80 -22.74
C ARG A 13 -7.88 20.24 -21.28
N CYS A 14 -6.98 21.12 -20.85
CA CYS A 14 -7.05 21.72 -19.51
C CYS A 14 -8.34 22.53 -19.32
N GLU A 15 -8.78 23.30 -20.33
CA GLU A 15 -10.06 24.03 -20.24
C GLU A 15 -11.25 23.09 -20.08
N GLU A 16 -11.28 21.99 -20.82
CA GLU A 16 -12.30 20.94 -20.69
C GLU A 16 -12.28 20.31 -19.29
N LEU A 17 -11.10 19.90 -18.80
CA LEU A 17 -10.94 19.30 -17.47
C LEU A 17 -11.35 20.26 -16.35
N LEU A 18 -11.04 21.56 -16.47
CA LEU A 18 -11.48 22.58 -15.50
C LEU A 18 -13.00 22.59 -15.38
N ARG A 19 -13.73 22.57 -16.52
CA ARG A 19 -15.19 22.51 -16.51
C ARG A 19 -15.70 21.22 -15.87
N GLU A 20 -15.21 20.09 -16.38
CA GLU A 20 -15.62 18.75 -15.93
C GLU A 20 -15.45 18.59 -14.41
N TYR A 21 -14.29 18.97 -13.87
CA TYR A 21 -13.99 18.81 -12.45
C TYR A 21 -14.78 19.75 -11.56
N VAL A 22 -14.91 21.03 -11.94
CA VAL A 22 -15.70 21.98 -11.13
C VAL A 22 -17.17 21.55 -11.09
N GLU A 23 -17.77 21.18 -12.23
CA GLU A 23 -19.16 20.71 -12.31
C GLU A 23 -19.37 19.40 -11.52
N SER A 24 -18.44 18.45 -11.65
CA SER A 24 -18.50 17.17 -10.92
C SER A 24 -18.40 17.37 -9.41
N SER A 25 -17.55 18.29 -8.94
CA SER A 25 -17.45 18.57 -7.50
C SER A 25 -18.75 19.11 -6.92
N PHE A 26 -19.36 20.09 -7.61
CA PHE A 26 -20.55 20.79 -7.14
C PHE A 26 -21.79 19.89 -7.13
N SER A 27 -21.85 18.93 -8.07
CA SER A 27 -22.95 17.96 -8.15
C SER A 27 -22.86 16.84 -7.10
N THR A 28 -21.68 16.62 -6.52
CA THR A 28 -21.46 15.53 -5.55
C THR A 28 -21.85 15.92 -4.14
N SER A 29 -21.36 17.07 -3.66
CA SER A 29 -21.54 17.52 -2.28
C SER A 29 -21.30 19.03 -2.18
N PRO A 30 -21.87 19.74 -1.18
CA PRO A 30 -21.52 21.13 -0.92
C PRO A 30 -20.00 21.31 -0.71
N LEU A 31 -19.43 22.34 -1.33
CA LEU A 31 -18.02 22.68 -1.14
C LEU A 31 -17.76 23.10 0.31
N PRO A 32 -16.69 22.62 0.95
CA PRO A 32 -16.37 22.98 2.33
C PRO A 32 -15.96 24.45 2.45
N ASN A 33 -16.20 25.04 3.62
CA ASN A 33 -15.76 26.40 3.93
C ASN A 33 -14.24 26.47 4.08
N PRO A 34 -13.62 27.64 3.76
CA PRO A 34 -12.20 27.83 3.93
C PRO A 34 -11.80 27.76 5.41
N PRO A 35 -10.62 27.22 5.73
CA PRO A 35 -10.14 27.20 7.10
C PRO A 35 -9.66 28.57 7.59
N LEU A 36 -9.23 29.44 6.68
CA LEU A 36 -8.76 30.79 6.95
C LEU A 36 -9.70 31.78 6.27
N GLU A 37 -10.12 32.81 6.99
CA GLU A 37 -10.93 33.91 6.46
C GLU A 37 -10.60 35.21 7.21
N LEU A 38 -10.78 36.34 6.52
CA LEU A 38 -10.67 37.66 7.15
C LEU A 38 -12.04 38.09 7.68
N PRO A 39 -12.17 38.58 8.93
CA PRO A 39 -13.46 38.99 9.48
C PRO A 39 -14.19 40.05 8.64
N ASP A 40 -13.45 40.93 7.97
CA ASP A 40 -14.00 42.00 7.14
C ASP A 40 -14.37 41.52 5.72
N PHE A 41 -13.90 40.34 5.31
CA PHE A 41 -14.14 39.74 3.99
C PHE A 41 -14.53 38.26 4.18
N PRO A 42 -15.76 38.00 4.68
CA PRO A 42 -16.21 36.63 4.95
C PRO A 42 -16.32 35.82 3.66
N ALA A 43 -16.08 34.52 3.77
CA ALA A 43 -16.17 33.62 2.62
C ALA A 43 -17.60 33.58 2.04
N ILE A 44 -17.73 33.85 0.74
CA ILE A 44 -19.02 33.77 0.03
C ILE A 44 -19.09 32.44 -0.70
N GLN A 45 -19.90 31.51 -0.19
CA GLN A 45 -20.04 30.19 -0.81
C GLN A 45 -20.67 30.30 -2.22
N PRO A 46 -20.11 29.64 -3.24
CA PRO A 46 -20.68 29.65 -4.59
C PRO A 46 -22.08 29.05 -4.62
N THR A 47 -23.02 29.76 -5.27
CA THR A 47 -24.42 29.32 -5.37
C THR A 47 -24.73 28.50 -6.62
N SER A 48 -23.84 28.52 -7.62
CA SER A 48 -23.99 27.74 -8.86
C SER A 48 -22.64 27.29 -9.39
N SER A 49 -22.62 26.09 -9.99
CA SER A 49 -21.47 25.57 -10.71
C SER A 49 -21.06 26.49 -11.86
N ASP A 50 -22.02 27.02 -12.62
CA ASP A 50 -21.78 27.84 -13.81
C ASP A 50 -20.94 29.10 -13.49
N SER A 51 -21.22 29.76 -12.36
CA SER A 51 -20.46 30.94 -11.93
C SER A 51 -19.02 30.56 -11.61
N LEU A 52 -18.82 29.46 -10.89
CA LEU A 52 -17.48 29.00 -10.49
C LEU A 52 -16.68 28.52 -11.71
N VAL A 53 -17.33 27.85 -12.65
CA VAL A 53 -16.74 27.44 -13.94
C VAL A 53 -16.32 28.67 -14.75
N GLN A 54 -17.17 29.69 -14.86
CA GLN A 54 -16.83 30.93 -15.59
C GLN A 54 -15.63 31.64 -14.96
N GLN A 55 -15.55 31.67 -13.63
CA GLN A 55 -14.38 32.22 -12.92
C GLN A 55 -13.11 31.40 -13.20
N ALA A 56 -13.18 30.07 -13.05
CA ALA A 56 -12.05 29.18 -13.28
C ALA A 56 -11.51 29.28 -14.71
N VAL A 57 -12.39 29.20 -15.71
CA VAL A 57 -12.03 29.30 -17.13
C VAL A 57 -11.55 30.71 -17.47
N GLY A 58 -12.16 31.76 -16.91
CA GLY A 58 -11.74 33.14 -17.13
C GLY A 58 -10.32 33.41 -16.60
N LEU A 59 -10.01 32.95 -15.38
CA LEU A 59 -8.67 33.04 -14.81
C LEU A 59 -7.65 32.25 -15.61
N TYR A 60 -8.01 31.02 -16.00
CA TYR A 60 -7.18 30.19 -16.86
C TYR A 60 -6.88 30.85 -18.20
N ALA A 61 -7.90 31.43 -18.85
CA ALA A 61 -7.76 32.09 -20.15
C ALA A 61 -6.79 33.29 -20.12
N ILE A 62 -6.76 34.03 -19.01
CA ILE A 62 -5.89 35.20 -18.83
C ILE A 62 -4.47 34.78 -18.42
N ASP A 63 -4.30 33.70 -17.65
CA ASP A 63 -3.00 33.21 -17.18
C ASP A 63 -2.23 32.35 -18.21
N ARG A 64 -2.04 32.89 -19.42
CA ARG A 64 -1.29 32.18 -20.48
C ARG A 64 0.18 31.97 -20.11
N ALA A 65 0.76 32.89 -19.34
CA ALA A 65 2.15 32.81 -18.90
C ALA A 65 2.35 31.71 -17.86
N GLY A 66 1.51 31.64 -16.83
CA GLY A 66 1.55 30.60 -15.81
C GLY A 66 1.35 29.21 -16.39
N PHE A 67 0.41 29.05 -17.33
CA PHE A 67 0.27 27.79 -18.08
C PHE A 67 1.57 27.36 -18.78
N ASN A 68 2.21 28.25 -19.53
CA ASN A 68 3.43 27.91 -20.26
C ASN A 68 4.57 27.51 -19.30
N GLN A 69 4.64 28.16 -18.12
CA GLN A 69 5.61 27.82 -17.08
C GLN A 69 5.35 26.41 -16.51
N ARG A 70 4.11 26.11 -16.11
CA ARG A 70 3.71 24.78 -15.61
C ARG A 70 3.97 23.70 -16.65
N LEU A 71 3.53 23.93 -17.89
CA LEU A 71 3.71 22.99 -18.99
C LEU A 71 5.20 22.70 -19.22
N SER A 72 6.04 23.73 -19.22
CA SER A 72 7.48 23.54 -19.41
C SER A 72 8.09 22.71 -18.28
N ALA A 73 7.78 23.03 -17.02
CA ALA A 73 8.27 22.30 -15.86
C ALA A 73 7.81 20.83 -15.83
N ILE A 74 6.54 20.58 -16.15
CA ILE A 74 5.98 19.23 -16.22
C ILE A 74 6.68 18.44 -17.32
N VAL A 75 6.80 19.00 -18.52
CA VAL A 75 7.45 18.30 -19.64
C VAL A 75 8.91 18.04 -19.30
N GLU A 76 9.66 18.99 -18.73
CA GLU A 76 11.06 18.78 -18.35
C GLU A 76 11.24 17.65 -17.32
N SER A 77 10.34 17.55 -16.34
CA SER A 77 10.42 16.52 -15.29
C SER A 77 9.94 15.12 -15.73
N THR A 78 9.11 15.03 -16.77
CA THR A 78 8.46 13.78 -17.19
C THR A 78 8.98 13.23 -18.52
N LEU A 79 9.79 14.00 -19.25
CA LEU A 79 10.26 13.61 -20.58
C LEU A 79 11.18 12.38 -20.50
N PRO A 80 10.89 11.30 -21.25
CA PRO A 80 11.75 10.13 -21.26
C PRO A 80 13.12 10.37 -21.89
N ASP A 81 14.15 9.69 -21.38
CA ASP A 81 15.53 9.78 -21.87
C ASP A 81 15.67 9.53 -23.38
N TYR A 82 14.89 8.62 -23.95
CA TYR A 82 14.96 8.29 -25.38
C TYR A 82 14.52 9.47 -26.27
N VAL A 83 13.69 10.38 -25.75
CA VAL A 83 13.27 11.58 -26.47
C VAL A 83 14.43 12.58 -26.51
N ASN A 84 15.11 12.77 -25.38
CA ASN A 84 16.28 13.67 -25.28
C ASN A 84 17.45 13.21 -26.14
N ARG A 85 17.63 11.89 -26.29
CA ARG A 85 18.73 11.30 -27.07
C ARG A 85 18.40 11.11 -28.56
N ASN A 86 17.24 11.57 -29.01
CA ASN A 86 16.84 11.46 -30.41
C ASN A 86 17.67 12.42 -31.30
N ILE A 87 17.77 12.10 -32.60
CA ILE A 87 18.42 12.93 -33.61
C ILE A 87 17.65 14.25 -33.80
N ASP A 88 16.32 14.22 -33.70
CA ASP A 88 15.46 15.40 -33.68
C ASP A 88 14.65 15.41 -32.36
N PRO A 89 15.26 15.91 -31.26
CA PRO A 89 14.63 15.90 -29.95
C PRO A 89 13.40 16.79 -29.89
N ASP A 90 13.39 17.91 -30.62
CA ASP A 90 12.27 18.86 -30.65
C ASP A 90 11.03 18.25 -31.28
N SER A 91 11.16 17.63 -32.46
CA SER A 91 10.03 16.96 -33.14
C SER A 91 9.53 15.75 -32.34
N THR A 92 10.44 15.01 -31.72
CA THR A 92 10.08 13.84 -30.91
C THR A 92 9.38 14.25 -29.62
N ARG A 93 9.81 15.35 -28.98
CA ARG A 93 9.16 15.96 -27.81
C ARG A 93 7.74 16.39 -28.14
N GLU A 94 7.53 17.05 -29.28
CA GLU A 94 6.20 17.46 -29.75
C GLU A 94 5.26 16.25 -29.87
N LYS A 95 5.68 15.21 -30.61
CA LYS A 95 4.90 13.97 -30.78
C LYS A 95 4.62 13.26 -29.46
N TRP A 96 5.58 13.27 -28.55
CA TRP A 96 5.40 12.70 -27.22
C TRP A 96 4.37 13.50 -26.42
N MET A 97 4.46 14.84 -26.41
CA MET A 97 3.49 15.70 -25.74
C MET A 97 2.07 15.48 -26.29
N ALA A 98 1.91 15.45 -27.62
CA ALA A 98 0.61 15.20 -28.24
C ALA A 98 0.00 13.85 -27.82
N LYS A 99 0.82 12.80 -27.72
CA LYS A 99 0.38 11.47 -27.26
C LYS A 99 0.02 11.40 -25.77
N ASN A 100 0.61 12.26 -24.95
CA ASN A 100 0.42 12.29 -23.49
C ASN A 100 -0.44 13.49 -23.05
N THR A 101 -1.24 14.05 -23.95
CA THR A 101 -2.05 15.25 -23.69
C THR A 101 -2.90 15.12 -22.42
N GLN A 102 -3.55 13.97 -22.19
CA GLN A 102 -4.39 13.75 -21.01
C GLN A 102 -3.58 13.84 -19.69
N ASP A 103 -2.53 13.02 -19.53
CA ASP A 103 -1.71 12.99 -18.31
C ASP A 103 -1.03 14.34 -18.04
N ILE A 104 -0.50 14.98 -19.09
CA ILE A 104 0.10 16.32 -18.97
C ILE A 104 -0.94 17.35 -18.54
N SER A 105 -2.15 17.29 -19.10
CA SER A 105 -3.22 18.23 -18.74
C SER A 105 -3.64 18.07 -17.29
N GLU A 106 -3.83 16.83 -16.82
CA GLU A 106 -4.14 16.55 -15.41
C GLU A 106 -3.07 17.09 -14.45
N ARG A 107 -1.78 16.93 -14.80
CA ARG A 107 -0.67 17.50 -14.02
C ARG A 107 -0.68 19.03 -14.01
N VAL A 108 -1.03 19.67 -15.13
CA VAL A 108 -1.18 21.13 -15.20
C VAL A 108 -2.31 21.58 -14.27
N ILE A 109 -3.47 20.92 -14.30
CA ILE A 109 -4.61 21.21 -13.41
C ILE A 109 -4.23 21.00 -11.94
N SER A 110 -3.50 19.92 -11.62
CA SER A 110 -2.97 19.65 -10.28
C SER A 110 -2.08 20.80 -9.78
N GLN A 111 -1.15 21.30 -10.62
CA GLN A 111 -0.32 22.46 -10.27
C GLN A 111 -1.13 23.77 -10.16
N MET A 112 -2.21 23.93 -10.93
CA MET A 112 -3.09 25.08 -10.76
C MET A 112 -3.85 25.05 -9.43
N ALA A 113 -4.37 23.88 -9.05
CA ALA A 113 -5.00 23.68 -7.75
C ALA A 113 -4.02 23.93 -6.60
N TRP A 114 -2.76 23.53 -6.76
CA TRP A 114 -1.67 23.86 -5.83
C TRP A 114 -1.51 25.37 -5.66
N ASP A 115 -1.39 26.13 -6.76
CA ASP A 115 -1.19 27.59 -6.69
C ASP A 115 -2.37 28.32 -6.04
N TRP A 116 -3.59 27.91 -6.39
CA TRP A 116 -4.79 28.51 -5.83
C TRP A 116 -4.93 28.15 -4.35
N LEU A 117 -4.59 26.93 -3.93
CA LEU A 117 -4.52 26.58 -2.50
C LEU A 117 -3.43 27.34 -1.76
N SER A 118 -2.27 27.57 -2.39
CA SER A 118 -1.19 28.36 -1.77
C SER A 118 -1.63 29.79 -1.47
N SER A 119 -2.45 30.40 -2.34
CA SER A 119 -3.02 31.74 -2.10
C SER A 119 -4.18 31.69 -1.10
N ALA A 120 -5.01 30.65 -1.17
CA ALA A 120 -6.16 30.48 -0.28
C ALA A 120 -5.77 30.21 1.18
N LEU A 121 -4.63 29.55 1.40
CA LEU A 121 -4.11 29.18 2.71
C LEU A 121 -2.97 30.09 3.19
N ASP A 122 -2.80 31.27 2.57
CA ASP A 122 -1.88 32.29 3.08
C ASP A 122 -2.40 32.82 4.43
N GLU A 123 -1.61 32.66 5.49
CA GLU A 123 -1.98 33.07 6.84
C GLU A 123 -2.14 34.60 6.97
N ASP A 124 -1.38 35.38 6.18
CA ASP A 124 -1.40 36.84 6.24
C ASP A 124 -2.53 37.44 5.39
N SER A 125 -2.91 36.77 4.30
CA SER A 125 -3.87 37.28 3.32
C SER A 125 -4.63 36.15 2.62
N PRO A 126 -5.51 35.41 3.33
CA PRO A 126 -6.21 34.27 2.76
C PRO A 126 -7.20 34.69 1.67
N ASP A 127 -7.13 34.02 0.53
CA ASP A 127 -8.04 34.25 -0.61
C ASP A 127 -9.16 33.20 -0.64
N THR A 128 -10.34 33.59 -0.15
CA THR A 128 -11.53 32.72 -0.07
C THR A 128 -12.13 32.40 -1.44
N ASP A 129 -11.92 33.21 -2.47
CA ASP A 129 -12.41 32.92 -3.82
C ASP A 129 -11.52 31.84 -4.46
N ARG A 130 -10.20 31.97 -4.32
CA ARG A 130 -9.23 30.94 -4.73
C ARG A 130 -9.44 29.63 -3.99
N TRP A 131 -9.88 29.67 -2.73
CA TRP A 131 -10.26 28.47 -1.98
C TRP A 131 -11.30 27.63 -2.72
N TYR A 132 -12.46 28.22 -3.06
CA TYR A 132 -13.54 27.47 -3.70
C TYR A 132 -13.15 26.96 -5.09
N LEU A 133 -12.36 27.73 -5.83
CA LEU A 133 -11.80 27.29 -7.10
C LEU A 133 -10.85 26.10 -6.92
N ALA A 134 -9.95 26.15 -5.94
CA ALA A 134 -8.97 25.09 -5.75
C ALA A 134 -9.58 23.80 -5.20
N VAL A 135 -10.51 23.92 -4.25
CA VAL A 135 -11.17 22.76 -3.63
C VAL A 135 -12.15 22.09 -4.59
N SER A 136 -12.90 22.85 -5.39
CA SER A 136 -13.74 22.26 -6.44
C SER A 136 -12.90 21.48 -7.45
N LEU A 137 -11.75 22.02 -7.87
CA LEU A 137 -10.81 21.27 -8.71
C LEU A 137 -10.27 20.03 -8.02
N LEU A 138 -9.82 20.11 -6.76
CA LEU A 138 -9.29 18.96 -6.04
C LEU A 138 -10.33 17.85 -5.89
N ILE A 139 -11.57 18.19 -5.55
CA ILE A 139 -12.67 17.22 -5.43
C ILE A 139 -12.96 16.60 -6.79
N GLY A 140 -13.21 17.39 -7.84
CA GLY A 140 -13.52 16.88 -9.18
C GLY A 140 -12.39 16.05 -9.77
N PHE A 141 -11.15 16.50 -9.59
CA PHE A 141 -9.95 15.78 -9.98
C PHE A 141 -9.84 14.43 -9.25
N SER A 142 -10.14 14.39 -7.96
CA SER A 142 -10.18 13.14 -7.19
C SER A 142 -11.32 12.23 -7.68
N LEU A 143 -12.52 12.77 -7.93
CA LEU A 143 -13.66 12.00 -8.44
C LEU A 143 -13.38 11.30 -9.78
N SER A 144 -12.45 11.83 -10.59
CA SER A 144 -12.04 11.22 -11.85
C SER A 144 -11.35 9.85 -11.69
N GLY A 145 -10.76 9.55 -10.52
CA GLY A 145 -10.05 8.30 -10.28
C GLY A 145 -8.69 8.19 -10.97
N SER A 146 -8.10 9.29 -11.45
CA SER A 146 -6.85 9.24 -12.19
C SER A 146 -5.62 8.96 -11.29
N ASP A 147 -4.57 8.40 -11.90
CA ASP A 147 -3.31 8.12 -11.21
C ASP A 147 -2.58 9.40 -10.78
N VAL A 148 -2.76 10.50 -11.52
CA VAL A 148 -2.21 11.81 -11.14
C VAL A 148 -2.95 12.33 -9.91
N ALA A 149 -4.27 12.21 -9.85
CA ALA A 149 -5.07 12.60 -8.70
C ALA A 149 -4.66 11.83 -7.45
N ARG A 150 -4.48 10.51 -7.60
CA ARG A 150 -4.02 9.63 -6.53
C ARG A 150 -2.71 10.09 -5.89
N ARG A 151 -1.73 10.50 -6.71
CA ARG A 151 -0.38 10.85 -6.25
C ARG A 151 -0.28 12.28 -5.75
N ASP A 152 -0.79 13.22 -6.55
CA ASP A 152 -0.52 14.64 -6.33
C ASP A 152 -1.54 15.26 -5.36
N GLY A 153 -2.78 14.75 -5.31
CA GLY A 153 -3.84 15.31 -4.47
C GLY A 153 -3.68 15.03 -2.97
N PHE A 154 -2.99 13.95 -2.57
CA PHE A 154 -2.82 13.59 -1.16
C PHE A 154 -2.16 14.71 -0.35
N HIS A 155 -1.12 15.33 -0.91
CA HIS A 155 -0.43 16.44 -0.25
C HIS A 155 -1.30 17.69 -0.12
N LEU A 156 -2.17 17.95 -1.10
CA LEU A 156 -3.12 19.04 -1.03
C LEU A 156 -4.15 18.83 0.09
N LEU A 157 -4.70 17.61 0.22
CA LEU A 157 -5.58 17.24 1.33
C LEU A 157 -4.91 17.49 2.68
N THR A 158 -3.66 17.03 2.85
CA THR A 158 -2.94 17.26 4.12
C THR A 158 -2.69 18.74 4.38
N SER A 159 -2.41 19.54 3.35
CA SER A 159 -2.18 20.99 3.48
C SER A 159 -3.46 21.73 3.90
N ILE A 160 -4.61 21.32 3.34
CA ILE A 160 -5.93 21.77 3.78
C ILE A 160 -6.18 21.44 5.26
N ALA A 161 -5.91 20.21 5.67
CA ALA A 161 -6.11 19.80 7.06
C ALA A 161 -5.25 20.59 8.05
N MET A 162 -4.06 20.99 7.62
CA MET A 162 -3.13 21.83 8.39
C MET A 162 -3.44 23.33 8.27
N ALA A 163 -4.34 23.74 7.38
CA ALA A 163 -4.59 25.13 6.98
C ALA A 163 -3.31 25.91 6.63
N LYS A 164 -2.39 25.25 5.91
CA LYS A 164 -1.11 25.83 5.51
C LYS A 164 -0.87 25.70 4.01
N PRO A 165 -0.13 26.63 3.37
CA PRO A 165 0.18 26.53 1.96
C PRO A 165 0.87 25.20 1.63
N PRO A 166 0.52 24.53 0.53
CA PRO A 166 1.22 23.33 0.09
C PRO A 166 2.74 23.48 0.08
N GLY A 167 3.46 22.54 0.71
CA GLY A 167 4.93 22.54 0.79
C GLY A 167 5.55 23.36 1.93
N SER A 168 4.76 24.12 2.69
CA SER A 168 5.26 24.92 3.83
C SER A 168 5.42 24.12 5.13
N TRP A 169 4.59 23.12 5.38
CA TRP A 169 4.52 22.46 6.70
C TRP A 169 5.55 21.34 6.92
N SER A 170 6.33 20.96 5.90
CA SER A 170 7.36 19.91 5.99
C SER A 170 8.81 20.42 5.97
N SER A 171 9.03 21.69 5.61
CA SER A 171 10.34 22.23 5.25
C SER A 171 11.10 22.90 6.42
N GLU A 172 10.49 23.03 7.60
CA GLU A 172 11.04 23.84 8.69
C GLU A 172 11.79 23.04 9.79
N LEU A 173 11.87 21.72 9.67
CA LEU A 173 12.74 20.91 10.53
C LEU A 173 14.20 21.08 10.08
N THR A 174 14.79 22.22 10.45
CA THR A 174 16.24 22.38 10.35
C THR A 174 16.91 21.35 11.26
N GLY A 175 17.83 20.57 10.70
CA GLY A 175 18.64 19.60 11.44
C GLY A 175 20.07 20.11 11.64
N PRO A 176 20.89 19.47 12.51
CA PRO A 176 22.27 19.89 12.80
C PRO A 176 23.18 20.07 11.56
N HIS A 177 22.78 19.48 10.44
CA HIS A 177 23.50 19.52 9.17
C HIS A 177 23.08 20.67 8.24
N GLN A 178 22.07 21.47 8.59
CA GLN A 178 21.60 22.60 7.78
C GLN A 178 22.12 23.94 8.34
N MET A 179 22.52 24.86 7.46
CA MET A 179 23.11 26.16 7.86
C MET A 179 22.17 27.07 8.66
N ALA A 180 20.86 26.86 8.57
CA ALA A 180 19.84 27.61 9.31
C ALA A 180 19.51 27.01 10.69
N TRP A 181 20.09 25.86 11.05
CA TRP A 181 19.82 25.20 12.32
C TRP A 181 20.42 25.96 13.50
N ASN A 182 19.59 26.27 14.49
CA ASN A 182 20.01 26.91 15.73
C ASN A 182 19.51 26.10 16.93
N PRO A 183 20.41 25.54 17.79
CA PRO A 183 20.01 24.76 18.95
C PRO A 183 19.25 25.57 20.02
N ALA A 184 19.32 26.90 19.98
CA ALA A 184 18.57 27.78 20.87
C ALA A 184 17.16 28.11 20.35
N VAL A 185 16.88 27.89 19.06
CA VAL A 185 15.57 28.05 18.45
C VAL A 185 14.96 26.65 18.34
N GLN A 186 14.49 26.11 19.47
CA GLN A 186 13.44 25.12 19.41
C GLN A 186 12.19 25.87 18.95
N ALA A 187 12.05 26.04 17.63
CA ALA A 187 10.79 26.47 17.09
C ALA A 187 9.78 25.36 17.38
N HIS A 188 9.07 25.49 18.51
CA HIS A 188 7.84 24.78 18.75
C HIS A 188 6.81 25.34 17.77
N HIS A 189 6.96 25.03 16.49
CA HIS A 189 5.87 25.19 15.56
C HIS A 189 4.81 24.19 15.97
N ASP A 190 3.67 24.72 16.38
CA ASP A 190 2.48 23.93 16.64
C ASP A 190 2.06 23.31 15.31
N ASN A 191 2.53 22.08 15.07
CA ASN A 191 2.13 21.26 13.93
C ASN A 191 0.80 20.55 14.23
N SER A 192 -0.06 21.16 15.04
CA SER A 192 -1.41 20.67 15.23
C SER A 192 -2.27 20.99 13.99
N PRO A 193 -3.10 20.03 13.53
CA PRO A 193 -4.06 20.29 12.47
C PRO A 193 -5.06 21.40 12.85
N HIS A 194 -5.40 22.24 11.88
CA HIS A 194 -6.35 23.32 12.08
C HIS A 194 -7.79 22.77 12.14
N PRO A 195 -8.63 23.10 13.15
CA PRO A 195 -9.97 22.52 13.30
C PRO A 195 -10.86 22.67 12.06
N SER A 196 -10.94 23.88 11.48
CA SER A 196 -11.70 24.11 10.25
C SER A 196 -11.07 23.42 9.03
N GLY A 197 -9.74 23.25 9.03
CA GLY A 197 -9.01 22.55 7.97
C GLY A 197 -9.32 21.06 7.98
N VAL A 198 -9.33 20.45 9.17
CA VAL A 198 -9.76 19.07 9.38
C VAL A 198 -11.20 18.86 8.92
N MET A 199 -12.12 19.77 9.24
CA MET A 199 -13.51 19.68 8.77
C MET A 199 -13.59 19.73 7.23
N ALA A 200 -12.84 20.62 6.59
CA ALA A 200 -12.79 20.70 5.14
C ALA A 200 -12.19 19.43 4.51
N ALA A 201 -11.08 18.93 5.05
CA ALA A 201 -10.47 17.68 4.60
C ALA A 201 -11.40 16.47 4.79
N ALA A 202 -12.12 16.39 5.91
CA ALA A 202 -13.12 15.35 6.13
C ALA A 202 -14.25 15.39 5.09
N ALA A 203 -14.76 16.59 4.77
CA ALA A 203 -15.79 16.76 3.74
C ALA A 203 -15.29 16.36 2.34
N ILE A 204 -14.01 16.61 2.03
CA ILE A 204 -13.39 16.15 0.78
C ILE A 204 -13.35 14.61 0.74
N LEU A 205 -12.90 13.96 1.82
CA LEU A 205 -12.91 12.49 1.91
C LEU A 205 -14.33 11.91 1.80
N ASP A 206 -15.33 12.56 2.38
CA ASP A 206 -16.74 12.16 2.25
C ASP A 206 -17.22 12.26 0.80
N SER A 207 -16.85 13.33 0.11
CA SER A 207 -17.19 13.54 -1.31
C SER A 207 -16.54 12.46 -2.19
N MET A 208 -15.28 12.11 -1.92
CA MET A 208 -14.58 11.03 -2.62
C MET A 208 -15.21 9.65 -2.37
N ALA A 209 -15.78 9.42 -1.18
CA ALA A 209 -16.45 8.18 -0.86
C ALA A 209 -17.80 8.01 -1.60
N MET A 210 -18.34 9.09 -2.18
CA MET A 210 -19.55 9.06 -3.02
C MET A 210 -19.26 8.77 -4.49
N GLY A 211 -18.04 9.07 -4.96
CA GLY A 211 -17.62 8.82 -6.33
C GLY A 211 -17.12 7.39 -6.53
N ALA A 212 -17.69 6.66 -7.49
CA ALA A 212 -17.32 5.25 -7.74
C ALA A 212 -15.81 5.09 -8.05
N SER A 213 -15.26 5.92 -8.95
CA SER A 213 -13.84 5.83 -9.34
C SER A 213 -12.91 6.27 -8.22
N SER A 214 -13.22 7.35 -7.50
CA SER A 214 -12.42 7.84 -6.38
C SER A 214 -12.41 6.85 -5.21
N GLN A 215 -13.56 6.24 -4.92
CA GLN A 215 -13.71 5.27 -3.84
C GLN A 215 -12.82 4.05 -4.05
N THR A 216 -12.66 3.58 -5.28
CA THR A 216 -11.86 2.37 -5.58
C THR A 216 -10.41 2.70 -5.87
N GLU A 217 -10.11 3.70 -6.70
CA GLU A 217 -8.75 3.92 -7.21
C GLU A 217 -7.90 4.83 -6.30
N ILE A 218 -8.52 5.76 -5.56
CA ILE A 218 -7.79 6.80 -4.82
C ILE A 218 -7.90 6.64 -3.32
N LEU A 219 -9.13 6.59 -2.80
CA LEU A 219 -9.41 6.65 -1.37
C LEU A 219 -8.63 5.60 -0.55
N PRO A 220 -8.45 4.34 -1.00
CA PRO A 220 -7.65 3.36 -0.26
C PRO A 220 -6.21 3.81 -0.01
N HIS A 221 -5.60 4.44 -1.00
CA HIS A 221 -4.22 4.93 -0.94
C HIS A 221 -4.09 6.15 -0.03
N TRP A 222 -5.06 7.06 -0.08
CA TRP A 222 -5.06 8.23 0.80
C TRP A 222 -5.30 7.84 2.25
N LEU A 223 -6.23 6.91 2.50
CA LEU A 223 -6.48 6.41 3.84
C LEU A 223 -5.25 5.69 4.40
N GLU A 224 -4.58 4.83 3.63
CA GLU A 224 -3.33 4.20 4.05
C GLU A 224 -2.26 5.24 4.40
N GLY A 225 -2.04 6.23 3.53
CA GLY A 225 -1.10 7.33 3.79
C GLY A 225 -1.46 8.18 5.01
N LEU A 226 -2.73 8.31 5.36
CA LEU A 226 -3.16 9.04 6.56
C LEU A 226 -2.92 8.25 7.86
N THR A 227 -2.83 6.92 7.82
CA THR A 227 -2.65 6.10 9.04
C THR A 227 -1.34 6.41 9.76
N VAL A 228 -0.30 6.84 9.03
CA VAL A 228 0.99 7.26 9.57
C VAL A 228 1.02 8.72 10.03
N LYS A 229 -0.07 9.48 9.83
CA LYS A 229 -0.19 10.89 10.21
C LYS A 229 -0.90 11.03 11.55
N GLY A 230 -0.24 10.61 12.63
CA GLY A 230 -0.66 10.66 14.04
C GLY A 230 -2.00 11.37 14.35
N GLN A 231 -1.96 12.70 14.58
CA GLN A 231 -3.15 13.48 14.93
C GLN A 231 -4.21 13.52 13.83
N LEU A 232 -3.81 13.63 12.56
CA LEU A 232 -4.75 13.63 11.42
C LEU A 232 -5.48 12.29 11.30
N CYS A 233 -4.83 11.17 11.59
CA CYS A 233 -5.45 9.85 11.58
C CYS A 233 -6.68 9.82 12.52
N SER A 234 -6.51 10.36 13.73
CA SER A 234 -7.58 10.50 14.71
C SER A 234 -8.66 11.47 14.23
N LEU A 235 -8.26 12.69 13.89
CA LEU A 235 -9.16 13.80 13.60
C LEU A 235 -10.00 13.58 12.33
N LEU A 236 -9.45 12.86 11.34
CA LEU A 236 -10.16 12.49 10.11
C LEU A 236 -10.91 11.16 10.22
N ASN A 237 -10.89 10.52 11.39
CA ASN A 237 -11.56 9.26 11.65
C ASN A 237 -11.16 8.13 10.67
N VAL A 238 -9.86 8.04 10.40
CA VAL A 238 -9.29 7.12 9.39
C VAL A 238 -9.62 5.65 9.66
N PRO A 239 -9.58 5.12 10.89
CA PRO A 239 -9.92 3.71 11.14
C PRO A 239 -11.35 3.35 10.67
N ASN A 240 -12.33 4.20 10.98
CA ASN A 240 -13.71 3.97 10.55
C ASN A 240 -13.87 4.09 9.03
N ARG A 241 -13.14 5.01 8.39
CA ARG A 241 -13.13 5.14 6.93
C ARG A 241 -12.49 3.93 6.26
N LEU A 242 -11.41 3.39 6.81
CA LEU A 242 -10.78 2.16 6.32
C LEU A 242 -11.75 0.98 6.40
N MET A 243 -12.43 0.79 7.54
CA MET A 243 -13.44 -0.25 7.70
C MET A 243 -14.57 -0.08 6.67
N ALA A 244 -15.15 1.12 6.56
CA ALA A 244 -16.22 1.39 5.61
C ALA A 244 -15.78 1.22 4.15
N SER A 245 -14.52 1.54 3.83
CA SER A 245 -13.95 1.27 2.51
C SER A 245 -13.82 -0.23 2.26
N LEU A 246 -13.33 -1.00 3.23
CA LEU A 246 -13.18 -2.46 3.11
C LEU A 246 -14.55 -3.14 2.90
N GLU A 247 -15.58 -2.75 3.66
CA GLU A 247 -16.93 -3.33 3.56
C GLU A 247 -17.64 -3.03 2.23
N ARG A 248 -17.28 -1.93 1.56
CA ARG A 248 -17.94 -1.46 0.33
C ARG A 248 -17.18 -1.84 -0.95
N ASP A 249 -15.93 -2.30 -0.85
CA ASP A 249 -15.05 -2.44 -2.00
C ASP A 249 -15.47 -3.59 -2.92
N SER A 250 -15.26 -3.36 -4.22
CA SER A 250 -15.39 -4.34 -5.32
C SER A 250 -14.18 -5.25 -5.49
N GLY A 251 -13.14 -5.10 -4.65
CA GLY A 251 -11.96 -5.98 -4.60
C GLY A 251 -10.67 -5.39 -5.20
N LYS A 252 -10.67 -4.13 -5.68
CA LYS A 252 -9.47 -3.49 -6.22
C LYS A 252 -8.77 -2.67 -5.15
N HIS A 253 -7.51 -3.01 -4.86
CA HIS A 253 -6.66 -2.32 -3.86
C HIS A 253 -7.03 -2.54 -2.39
N THR A 254 -7.88 -3.51 -2.07
CA THR A 254 -8.17 -3.96 -0.70
C THR A 254 -6.90 -4.26 0.13
N GLY A 255 -5.84 -4.80 -0.49
CA GLY A 255 -4.55 -4.99 0.16
C GLY A 255 -3.92 -3.67 0.66
N VAL A 256 -4.17 -2.55 -0.02
CA VAL A 256 -3.75 -1.22 0.48
C VAL A 256 -4.45 -0.89 1.81
N LEU A 257 -5.75 -1.19 1.93
CA LEU A 257 -6.52 -0.99 3.16
C LEU A 257 -5.97 -1.88 4.29
N VAL A 258 -5.65 -3.14 3.99
CA VAL A 258 -5.04 -4.07 4.96
C VAL A 258 -3.70 -3.54 5.47
N ARG A 259 -2.83 -3.02 4.58
CA ARG A 259 -1.57 -2.38 5.00
C ARG A 259 -1.82 -1.18 5.92
N GLY A 260 -2.81 -0.34 5.60
CA GLY A 260 -3.23 0.75 6.48
C GLY A 260 -3.67 0.24 7.85
N ALA A 261 -4.46 -0.83 7.92
CA ALA A 261 -4.88 -1.45 9.17
C ALA A 261 -3.70 -2.00 9.98
N VAL A 262 -2.71 -2.62 9.35
CA VAL A 262 -1.47 -3.05 10.02
C VAL A 262 -0.68 -1.86 10.58
N GLN A 263 -0.61 -0.75 9.85
CA GLN A 263 0.06 0.48 10.31
C GLN A 263 -0.64 1.10 11.54
N LEU A 264 -1.96 0.92 11.66
CA LEU A 264 -2.74 1.40 12.81
C LEU A 264 -2.45 0.66 14.12
N MET A 265 -1.88 -0.55 14.10
CA MET A 265 -1.72 -1.38 15.31
C MET A 265 -1.04 -0.66 16.48
N ALA A 266 -0.05 0.19 16.20
CA ALA A 266 0.71 0.90 17.23
C ALA A 266 -0.10 2.00 17.93
N GLY A 267 -1.07 2.62 17.25
CA GLY A 267 -1.84 3.77 17.78
C GLY A 267 -3.30 3.45 18.08
N TRP A 268 -3.88 2.50 17.35
CA TRP A 268 -5.31 2.14 17.35
C TRP A 268 -5.48 0.61 17.31
N PRO A 269 -5.00 -0.10 18.34
CA PRO A 269 -4.95 -1.57 18.32
C PRO A 269 -6.35 -2.22 18.29
N GLY A 270 -7.37 -1.59 18.87
CA GLY A 270 -8.74 -2.12 18.85
C GLY A 270 -9.32 -2.12 17.44
N GLU A 271 -9.38 -0.93 16.84
CA GLU A 271 -9.92 -0.71 15.50
C GLU A 271 -9.10 -1.47 14.45
N SER A 272 -7.78 -1.51 14.61
CA SER A 272 -6.89 -2.30 13.74
C SER A 272 -7.25 -3.79 13.77
N ARG A 273 -7.48 -4.38 14.96
CA ARG A 273 -7.88 -5.79 15.08
C ARG A 273 -9.21 -6.07 14.39
N ASP A 274 -10.19 -5.19 14.57
CA ASP A 274 -11.50 -5.35 13.95
C ASP A 274 -11.38 -5.34 12.41
N ILE A 275 -10.62 -4.40 11.85
CA ILE A 275 -10.41 -4.30 10.40
C ILE A 275 -9.63 -5.52 9.87
N LEU A 276 -8.57 -5.95 10.56
CA LEU A 276 -7.77 -7.10 10.15
C LEU A 276 -8.55 -8.43 10.24
N LEU A 277 -9.45 -8.55 11.23
CA LEU A 277 -10.34 -9.70 11.32
C LEU A 277 -11.35 -9.69 10.18
N ALA A 278 -11.96 -8.54 9.87
CA ALA A 278 -12.84 -8.40 8.70
C ALA A 278 -12.10 -8.74 7.40
N ALA A 279 -10.85 -8.28 7.25
CA ALA A 279 -10.01 -8.59 6.10
C ALA A 279 -9.72 -10.09 5.95
N SER A 280 -9.59 -10.84 7.05
CA SER A 280 -9.36 -12.29 7.02
C SER A 280 -10.53 -13.09 6.43
N GLN A 281 -11.74 -12.51 6.46
CA GLN A 281 -12.97 -13.13 5.99
C GLN A 281 -13.51 -12.46 4.72
N HIS A 282 -12.76 -11.51 4.17
CA HIS A 282 -13.20 -10.71 3.04
C HIS A 282 -13.19 -11.54 1.75
N ASP A 283 -14.18 -11.34 0.86
CA ASP A 283 -14.34 -12.14 -0.37
C ASP A 283 -13.15 -11.99 -1.33
N ASP A 284 -12.58 -10.78 -1.42
CA ASP A 284 -11.40 -10.52 -2.22
C ASP A 284 -10.14 -11.21 -1.69
N GLN A 285 -9.49 -11.98 -2.56
CA GLN A 285 -8.25 -12.70 -2.27
C GLN A 285 -7.08 -11.74 -2.03
N GLY A 286 -7.08 -10.55 -2.64
CA GLY A 286 -6.03 -9.55 -2.45
C GLY A 286 -5.91 -9.12 -0.98
N ALA A 287 -7.05 -8.89 -0.31
CA ALA A 287 -7.11 -8.58 1.12
C ALA A 287 -6.49 -9.70 1.96
N ARG A 288 -6.94 -10.93 1.77
CA ARG A 288 -6.51 -12.11 2.55
C ARG A 288 -5.03 -12.44 2.32
N ARG A 289 -4.54 -12.28 1.08
CA ARG A 289 -3.13 -12.48 0.74
C ARG A 289 -2.23 -11.44 1.40
N GLU A 290 -2.60 -10.17 1.37
CA GLU A 290 -1.83 -9.11 2.04
C GLU A 290 -1.83 -9.28 3.57
N LEU A 291 -2.96 -9.71 4.15
CA LEU A 291 -3.04 -10.01 5.57
C LEU A 291 -2.08 -11.15 5.94
N SER A 292 -2.07 -12.20 5.13
CA SER A 292 -1.22 -13.37 5.30
C SER A 292 0.26 -13.04 5.20
N SER A 293 0.67 -12.20 4.23
CA SER A 293 2.06 -11.72 4.14
C SER A 293 2.46 -10.80 5.30
N SER A 294 1.48 -10.16 5.95
CA SER A 294 1.72 -9.21 7.04
C SER A 294 1.76 -9.84 8.44
N LEU A 295 1.48 -11.15 8.59
CA LEU A 295 1.43 -11.83 9.89
C LEU A 295 2.71 -11.64 10.73
N GLN A 296 3.88 -11.62 10.11
CA GLN A 296 5.14 -11.38 10.82
C GLN A 296 5.19 -9.98 11.44
N ARG A 297 4.68 -8.96 10.73
CA ARG A 297 4.60 -7.58 11.22
C ARG A 297 3.55 -7.48 12.33
N ILE A 298 2.38 -8.07 12.13
CA ILE A 298 1.31 -8.12 13.15
C ILE A 298 1.85 -8.77 14.43
N SER A 299 2.57 -9.89 14.30
CA SER A 299 3.15 -10.60 15.44
C SER A 299 4.17 -9.80 16.25
N SER A 300 4.78 -8.77 15.65
CA SER A 300 5.71 -7.90 16.38
C SER A 300 4.99 -6.93 17.32
N GLU A 301 3.71 -6.65 17.07
CA GLU A 301 2.86 -5.78 17.88
C GLU A 301 1.91 -6.60 18.78
N ASP A 302 1.25 -7.62 18.23
CA ASP A 302 0.39 -8.56 18.97
C ASP A 302 0.55 -10.00 18.43
N ARG A 303 1.40 -10.77 19.12
CA ARG A 303 1.65 -12.19 18.81
C ARG A 303 0.41 -13.06 18.95
N SER A 304 -0.43 -12.82 19.96
CA SER A 304 -1.61 -13.65 20.21
C SER A 304 -2.63 -13.53 19.09
N PHE A 305 -2.81 -12.29 18.60
CA PHE A 305 -3.70 -12.01 17.49
C PHE A 305 -3.15 -12.53 16.16
N ALA A 306 -1.84 -12.40 15.92
CA ALA A 306 -1.21 -12.96 14.73
C ALA A 306 -1.36 -14.49 14.65
N LEU A 307 -1.23 -15.20 15.78
CA LEU A 307 -1.47 -16.64 15.83
C LEU A 307 -2.93 -16.99 15.53
N HIS A 308 -3.88 -16.21 16.07
CA HIS A 308 -5.30 -16.40 15.76
C HIS A 308 -5.61 -16.20 14.28
N LEU A 309 -5.10 -15.13 13.67
CA LEU A 309 -5.27 -14.86 12.24
C LEU A 309 -4.59 -15.94 11.37
N MET A 310 -3.39 -16.40 11.76
CA MET A 310 -2.72 -17.49 11.08
C MET A 310 -3.59 -18.74 11.04
N ASP A 311 -4.24 -19.09 12.15
CA ASP A 311 -5.11 -20.27 12.21
C ASP A 311 -6.31 -20.15 11.26
N ILE A 312 -6.90 -18.95 11.12
CA ILE A 312 -7.95 -18.69 10.12
C ILE A 312 -7.39 -18.87 8.70
N LEU A 313 -6.25 -18.24 8.40
CA LEU A 313 -5.68 -18.18 7.04
C LEU A 313 -5.05 -19.50 6.56
N LEU A 314 -4.67 -20.40 7.48
CA LEU A 314 -4.21 -21.75 7.14
C LEU A 314 -5.34 -22.66 6.64
N GLU A 315 -6.60 -22.28 6.90
CA GLU A 315 -7.81 -22.96 6.42
C GLU A 315 -8.44 -22.27 5.20
N ASP A 316 -7.85 -21.19 4.68
CA ASP A 316 -8.39 -20.43 3.55
C ASP A 316 -8.51 -21.30 2.29
N ASP A 317 -9.50 -21.05 1.43
CA ASP A 317 -9.65 -21.76 0.16
C ASP A 317 -8.54 -21.41 -0.85
N ASP A 318 -7.99 -20.19 -0.78
CA ASP A 318 -6.93 -19.72 -1.66
C ASP A 318 -5.56 -20.30 -1.26
N SER A 319 -4.93 -21.00 -2.21
CA SER A 319 -3.65 -21.66 -1.99
C SER A 319 -2.49 -20.68 -1.70
N ASP A 320 -2.53 -19.47 -2.26
CA ASP A 320 -1.50 -18.47 -1.99
C ASP A 320 -1.64 -17.92 -0.56
N VAL A 321 -2.86 -17.66 -0.09
CA VAL A 321 -3.13 -17.28 1.31
C VAL A 321 -2.56 -18.31 2.28
N ARG A 322 -2.89 -19.60 2.10
CA ARG A 322 -2.37 -20.68 2.96
C ARG A 322 -0.84 -20.77 2.92
N THR A 323 -0.24 -20.63 1.74
CA THR A 323 1.23 -20.68 1.56
C THR A 323 1.93 -19.51 2.26
N LEU A 324 1.37 -18.30 2.17
CA LEU A 324 1.87 -17.12 2.86
C LEU A 324 1.75 -17.28 4.39
N ALA A 325 0.64 -17.82 4.89
CA ALA A 325 0.43 -18.04 6.32
C ALA A 325 1.40 -19.09 6.87
N THR A 326 1.68 -20.12 6.07
CA THR A 326 2.69 -21.14 6.36
C THR A 326 4.10 -20.56 6.50
N THR A 327 4.38 -19.43 5.87
CA THR A 327 5.66 -18.72 6.03
C THR A 327 5.79 -18.17 7.45
N TYR A 328 4.72 -17.60 8.01
CA TYR A 328 4.71 -17.17 9.41
C TYR A 328 4.78 -18.36 10.38
N LEU A 329 4.03 -19.44 10.12
CA LEU A 329 4.16 -20.70 10.88
C LEU A 329 5.62 -21.17 10.91
N SER A 330 6.30 -21.17 9.76
CA SER A 330 7.70 -21.59 9.66
C SER A 330 8.64 -20.73 10.50
N SER A 331 8.31 -19.45 10.75
CA SER A 331 9.10 -18.59 11.63
C SER A 331 9.05 -19.01 13.10
N LEU A 332 7.99 -19.73 13.51
CA LEU A 332 7.79 -20.19 14.88
C LEU A 332 8.83 -21.23 15.29
N VAL A 333 9.47 -21.95 14.35
CA VAL A 333 10.52 -22.93 14.69
C VAL A 333 11.62 -22.33 15.58
N ARG A 334 11.92 -21.03 15.41
CA ARG A 334 12.94 -20.31 16.20
C ARG A 334 12.41 -19.65 17.47
N THR A 335 11.10 -19.39 17.55
CA THR A 335 10.51 -18.54 18.60
C THR A 335 9.52 -19.27 19.51
N ASP A 336 9.01 -20.42 19.06
CA ASP A 336 8.04 -21.28 19.73
C ASP A 336 8.08 -22.70 19.14
N PHE A 337 9.15 -23.43 19.43
CA PHE A 337 9.34 -24.77 18.88
C PHE A 337 8.17 -25.74 19.14
N PRO A 338 7.59 -25.81 20.36
CA PRO A 338 6.45 -26.70 20.60
C PRO A 338 5.23 -26.35 19.76
N LEU A 339 4.87 -25.07 19.68
CA LEU A 339 3.74 -24.61 18.88
C LEU A 339 3.96 -24.81 17.38
N PHE A 340 5.19 -24.58 16.91
CA PHE A 340 5.60 -24.90 15.55
C PHE A 340 5.38 -26.38 15.24
N ALA A 341 5.89 -27.27 16.09
CA ALA A 341 5.80 -28.71 15.85
C ALA A 341 4.34 -29.19 15.78
N GLU A 342 3.51 -28.73 16.72
CA GLU A 342 2.07 -29.04 16.74
C GLU A 342 1.38 -28.59 15.44
N LYS A 343 1.52 -27.31 15.07
CA LYS A 343 0.82 -26.75 13.89
C LYS A 343 1.41 -27.21 12.57
N ALA A 344 2.72 -27.42 12.48
CA ALA A 344 3.37 -27.98 11.29
C ALA A 344 2.91 -29.42 11.03
N SER A 345 2.73 -30.23 12.08
CA SER A 345 2.15 -31.57 11.95
C SER A 345 0.77 -31.50 11.29
N ALA A 346 -0.12 -30.65 11.81
CA ALA A 346 -1.47 -30.48 11.27
C ALA A 346 -1.45 -30.01 9.79
N VAL A 347 -0.55 -29.10 9.43
CA VAL A 347 -0.41 -28.64 8.03
C VAL A 347 0.10 -29.76 7.11
N LEU A 348 1.12 -30.50 7.52
CA LEU A 348 1.70 -31.58 6.70
C LEU A 348 0.72 -32.75 6.51
N GLU A 349 -0.12 -33.04 7.51
CA GLU A 349 -1.16 -34.06 7.43
C GLU A 349 -2.22 -33.78 6.36
N LYS A 350 -2.51 -32.50 6.06
CA LYS A 350 -3.42 -32.13 4.97
C LYS A 350 -2.90 -32.50 3.58
N GLY A 351 -1.58 -32.67 3.43
CA GLY A 351 -0.97 -33.05 2.16
C GLY A 351 -0.92 -31.94 1.10
N ASP A 352 -1.08 -30.67 1.46
CA ASP A 352 -0.92 -29.55 0.52
C ASP A 352 0.56 -29.36 0.17
N SER A 353 0.93 -29.80 -1.03
CA SER A 353 2.32 -29.79 -1.50
C SER A 353 3.00 -28.41 -1.45
N ARG A 354 2.25 -27.31 -1.59
CA ARG A 354 2.83 -25.94 -1.56
C ARG A 354 3.12 -25.50 -0.13
N MET A 355 2.23 -25.84 0.80
CA MET A 355 2.45 -25.60 2.23
C MET A 355 3.61 -26.46 2.75
N THR A 356 3.63 -27.75 2.38
CA THR A 356 4.74 -28.66 2.68
C THR A 356 6.06 -28.10 2.17
N GLN A 357 6.10 -27.69 0.90
CA GLN A 357 7.31 -27.09 0.33
C GLN A 357 7.76 -25.87 1.13
N ARG A 358 6.84 -25.01 1.56
CA ARG A 358 7.18 -23.82 2.36
C ARG A 358 7.84 -24.18 3.69
N ILE A 359 7.31 -25.19 4.40
CA ILE A 359 7.89 -25.70 5.66
C ILE A 359 9.28 -26.30 5.41
N VAL A 360 9.43 -27.13 4.37
CA VAL A 360 10.70 -27.74 3.97
C VAL A 360 11.75 -26.67 3.67
N ASP A 361 11.36 -25.61 2.96
CA ASP A 361 12.27 -24.57 2.55
C ASP A 361 12.69 -23.62 3.68
N SER A 362 11.81 -23.40 4.66
CA SER A 362 11.94 -22.28 5.61
C SER A 362 12.17 -22.69 7.06
N ALA A 363 11.85 -23.94 7.44
CA ALA A 363 11.90 -24.38 8.84
C ALA A 363 12.59 -25.74 9.07
N MET A 364 12.55 -26.67 8.12
CA MET A 364 13.00 -28.06 8.41
C MET A 364 14.48 -28.17 8.78
N ARG A 365 15.34 -27.26 8.29
CA ARG A 365 16.75 -27.21 8.70
C ARG A 365 16.87 -26.89 10.19
N GLU A 366 16.23 -25.81 10.63
CA GLU A 366 16.24 -25.40 12.03
C GLU A 366 15.55 -26.44 12.91
N TYR A 367 14.45 -27.05 12.44
CA TYR A 367 13.77 -28.14 13.16
C TYR A 367 14.73 -29.29 13.50
N ILE A 368 15.46 -29.83 12.52
CA ILE A 368 16.40 -30.95 12.74
C ILE A 368 17.56 -30.53 13.66
N SER A 369 17.99 -29.27 13.58
CA SER A 369 19.04 -28.77 14.48
C SER A 369 18.58 -28.70 15.94
N MET A 370 17.28 -28.51 16.18
CA MET A 370 16.69 -28.47 17.52
C MET A 370 16.27 -29.86 18.01
N ASP A 371 15.77 -30.70 17.12
CA ASP A 371 15.33 -32.07 17.41
C ASP A 371 15.81 -33.05 16.31
N SER A 372 17.05 -33.52 16.46
CA SER A 372 17.66 -34.48 15.54
C SER A 372 17.02 -35.86 15.59
N GLU A 373 16.19 -36.16 16.59
CA GLU A 373 15.53 -37.45 16.76
C GLU A 373 14.14 -37.50 16.14
N ASP A 374 13.71 -36.38 15.56
CA ASP A 374 12.38 -36.21 14.96
C ASP A 374 11.28 -36.74 15.91
N GLY A 375 11.26 -36.17 17.13
CA GLY A 375 10.31 -36.52 18.17
C GLY A 375 8.86 -36.32 17.73
N SER A 376 8.62 -35.27 16.93
CA SER A 376 7.30 -34.92 16.41
C SER A 376 6.94 -35.61 15.09
N GLY A 377 7.87 -36.36 14.47
CA GLY A 377 7.59 -37.11 13.25
C GLY A 377 7.36 -36.25 12.01
N LEU A 378 7.87 -35.03 11.97
CA LEU A 378 7.62 -34.09 10.87
C LEU A 378 8.36 -34.49 9.59
N LEU A 379 9.52 -35.15 9.69
CA LEU A 379 10.31 -35.54 8.51
C LEU A 379 9.57 -36.57 7.63
N PRO A 380 9.03 -37.68 8.18
CA PRO A 380 8.19 -38.59 7.43
C PRO A 380 6.95 -37.91 6.83
N MET A 381 6.25 -37.06 7.60
CA MET A 381 5.05 -36.36 7.10
C MET A 381 5.38 -35.43 5.93
N ALA A 382 6.48 -34.68 6.03
CA ALA A 382 6.96 -33.81 4.98
C ALA A 382 7.37 -34.62 3.75
N TRP A 383 8.03 -35.77 3.91
CA TRP A 383 8.41 -36.65 2.80
C TRP A 383 7.18 -37.10 1.99
N MET A 384 6.16 -37.58 2.68
CA MET A 384 4.94 -38.10 2.06
C MET A 384 4.16 -37.05 1.28
N SER A 385 4.14 -35.80 1.75
CA SER A 385 3.41 -34.69 1.13
C SER A 385 4.25 -33.84 0.17
N SER A 386 5.52 -34.19 -0.03
CA SER A 386 6.48 -33.40 -0.81
C SER A 386 6.42 -33.65 -2.31
N ASN A 387 6.60 -32.58 -3.08
CA ASN A 387 6.95 -32.65 -4.50
C ASN A 387 8.44 -33.00 -4.70
N GLU A 388 8.85 -33.22 -5.95
CA GLU A 388 10.21 -33.60 -6.34
C GLU A 388 11.30 -32.65 -5.79
N SER A 389 11.06 -31.34 -5.84
CA SER A 389 12.00 -30.33 -5.35
C SER A 389 12.19 -30.42 -3.83
N SER A 390 11.09 -30.59 -3.11
CA SER A 390 11.08 -30.71 -1.64
C SER A 390 11.73 -32.02 -1.20
N ARG A 391 11.49 -33.14 -1.92
CA ARG A 391 12.16 -34.42 -1.68
C ARG A 391 13.68 -34.31 -1.84
N SER A 392 14.16 -33.66 -2.90
CA SER A 392 15.59 -33.43 -3.10
C SER A 392 16.25 -32.69 -1.92
N ARG A 393 15.55 -31.69 -1.36
CA ARG A 393 16.03 -30.95 -0.18
C ARG A 393 15.98 -31.78 1.09
N LEU A 394 14.87 -32.49 1.31
CA LEU A 394 14.69 -33.41 2.44
C LEU A 394 15.74 -34.52 2.46
N THR A 395 16.12 -35.10 1.31
CA THR A 395 17.22 -36.08 1.24
C THR A 395 18.50 -35.51 1.84
N GLY A 396 18.86 -34.27 1.51
CA GLY A 396 20.06 -33.63 2.06
C GLY A 396 19.94 -33.41 3.58
N LEU A 397 18.75 -33.02 4.05
CA LEU A 397 18.48 -32.83 5.46
C LEU A 397 18.49 -34.14 6.27
N MET A 398 18.00 -35.24 5.70
CA MET A 398 18.02 -36.56 6.34
C MET A 398 19.42 -37.16 6.40
N ILE A 399 20.28 -36.90 5.39
CA ILE A 399 21.71 -37.25 5.47
C ILE A 399 22.38 -36.47 6.61
N GLN A 400 22.12 -35.16 6.72
CA GLN A 400 22.60 -34.35 7.85
C GLN A 400 22.06 -34.85 9.20
N GLN A 401 20.82 -35.34 9.24
CA GLN A 401 20.28 -36.00 10.43
C GLN A 401 21.08 -37.24 10.79
N ALA A 402 21.44 -38.09 9.82
CA ALA A 402 22.20 -39.32 10.05
C ALA A 402 23.62 -39.06 10.59
N GLU A 403 24.26 -37.96 10.16
CA GLU A 403 25.55 -37.51 10.69
C GLU A 403 25.49 -37.16 12.18
N VAL A 404 24.37 -36.60 12.65
CA VAL A 404 24.18 -36.15 14.04
C VAL A 404 23.54 -37.23 14.91
N SER A 405 22.50 -37.90 14.40
CA SER A 405 21.81 -39.03 15.03
C SER A 405 21.38 -40.07 13.99
N LYS A 406 22.18 -41.13 13.89
CA LYS A 406 21.83 -42.35 13.13
C LYS A 406 20.51 -42.96 13.57
N ARG A 407 20.22 -42.92 14.88
CA ARG A 407 18.99 -43.46 15.47
C ARG A 407 17.76 -42.69 14.98
N GLY A 408 17.85 -41.36 14.94
CA GLY A 408 16.80 -40.50 14.40
C GLY A 408 16.53 -40.80 12.92
N PHE A 409 17.60 -40.89 12.11
CA PHE A 409 17.48 -41.25 10.70
C PHE A 409 16.81 -42.61 10.48
N MET A 410 17.26 -43.67 11.17
CA MET A 410 16.66 -45.01 11.05
C MET A 410 15.17 -45.01 11.46
N LYS A 411 14.82 -44.28 12.52
CA LYS A 411 13.41 -44.12 12.95
C LYS A 411 12.58 -43.43 11.85
N THR A 412 13.07 -42.33 11.28
CA THR A 412 12.44 -41.62 10.16
C THR A 412 12.22 -42.55 8.97
N ALA A 413 13.28 -43.23 8.54
CA ALA A 413 13.27 -44.15 7.39
C ALA A 413 12.27 -45.29 7.59
N ARG A 414 12.23 -45.88 8.80
CA ARG A 414 11.27 -46.91 9.18
C ARG A 414 9.82 -46.43 9.15
N ILE A 415 9.54 -45.23 9.66
CA ILE A 415 8.18 -44.67 9.61
C ILE A 415 7.74 -44.47 8.15
N ILE A 416 8.64 -44.06 7.25
CA ILE A 416 8.34 -43.93 5.82
C ILE A 416 8.06 -45.31 5.20
N LYS A 417 8.92 -46.31 5.48
CA LYS A 417 8.76 -47.71 5.06
C LYS A 417 7.43 -48.30 5.49
N ASP A 418 7.03 -48.05 6.74
CA ASP A 418 5.79 -48.56 7.33
C ASP A 418 4.55 -47.88 6.74
N ARG A 419 4.67 -46.63 6.27
CA ARG A 419 3.56 -45.87 5.65
C ARG A 419 3.40 -46.16 4.17
N ASP A 420 4.50 -46.20 3.41
CA ASP A 420 4.50 -46.40 1.96
C ASP A 420 5.84 -46.95 1.46
N GLY A 421 5.81 -48.17 0.93
CA GLY A 421 6.97 -48.86 0.39
C GLY A 421 7.57 -48.20 -0.86
N GLU A 422 6.77 -47.56 -1.71
CA GLU A 422 7.27 -46.84 -2.89
C GLU A 422 7.96 -45.55 -2.48
N ALA A 423 7.38 -44.81 -1.53
CA ALA A 423 8.00 -43.60 -0.98
C ALA A 423 9.33 -43.93 -0.28
N TYR A 424 9.42 -45.09 0.37
CA TYR A 424 10.66 -45.58 0.96
C TYR A 424 11.71 -45.97 -0.09
N ALA A 425 11.30 -46.64 -1.16
CA ALA A 425 12.19 -46.98 -2.26
C ALA A 425 12.81 -45.73 -2.91
N ASP A 426 11.99 -44.70 -3.15
CA ASP A 426 12.43 -43.38 -3.66
C ASP A 426 13.42 -42.71 -2.69
N LEU A 427 13.15 -42.75 -1.37
CA LEU A 427 14.08 -42.23 -0.36
C LEU A 427 15.43 -42.97 -0.42
N LYS A 428 15.38 -44.30 -0.42
CA LYS A 428 16.57 -45.16 -0.45
C LYS A 428 17.42 -44.90 -1.67
N GLU A 429 16.80 -44.83 -2.85
CA GLU A 429 17.50 -44.51 -4.08
C GLU A 429 18.22 -43.15 -4.01
N ARG A 430 17.54 -42.13 -3.49
CA ARG A 430 18.10 -40.77 -3.42
C ARG A 430 19.21 -40.62 -2.38
N VAL A 431 19.05 -41.24 -1.21
CA VAL A 431 20.06 -41.22 -0.15
C VAL A 431 21.32 -41.95 -0.63
N LEU A 432 21.19 -43.18 -1.14
CA LEU A 432 22.34 -43.99 -1.58
C LEU A 432 23.06 -43.41 -2.81
N ARG A 433 22.36 -42.63 -3.64
CA ARG A 433 23.00 -41.84 -4.71
C ARG A 433 23.93 -40.75 -4.19
N ARG A 434 23.68 -40.22 -2.98
CA ARG A 434 24.45 -39.12 -2.38
C ARG A 434 25.46 -39.60 -1.35
N ASP A 435 25.10 -40.62 -0.57
CA ASP A 435 25.96 -41.22 0.46
C ASP A 435 25.72 -42.73 0.53
N VAL A 436 26.67 -43.50 0.01
CA VAL A 436 26.63 -44.97 -0.03
C VAL A 436 26.89 -45.58 1.35
N SER A 437 27.49 -44.83 2.28
CA SER A 437 27.83 -45.36 3.62
C SER A 437 26.60 -45.64 4.49
N LEU A 438 25.44 -45.10 4.13
CA LEU A 438 24.16 -45.29 4.82
C LEU A 438 23.39 -46.54 4.37
N SER A 439 23.99 -47.43 3.57
CA SER A 439 23.31 -48.66 3.10
C SER A 439 22.85 -49.54 4.25
N ASP A 440 23.72 -49.77 5.23
CA ASP A 440 23.46 -50.67 6.36
C ASP A 440 22.28 -50.14 7.20
N GLU A 441 22.19 -48.82 7.40
CA GLU A 441 21.08 -48.17 8.12
C GLU A 441 19.73 -48.19 7.36
N MET A 442 19.72 -48.55 6.08
CA MET A 442 18.52 -48.62 5.22
C MET A 442 18.11 -50.05 4.82
N ASP A 443 18.83 -51.06 5.29
CA ASP A 443 18.53 -52.47 5.04
C ASP A 443 17.77 -53.13 6.21
N ASP A 444 17.82 -52.54 7.41
CA ASP A 444 16.95 -52.85 8.55
C ASP A 444 15.54 -52.21 8.41
#